data_AF-A0A645FEA3-F1
#
_entry.id   AF-A0A645FEA3-F1
#
_cell.length_a   1.000
_cell.length_b   1.000
_cell.length_c   1.000
_cell.angle_alpha   90.00
_cell.angle_beta   90.00
_cell.angle_gamma   90.00
#
_symmetry.space_group_name_H-M   'P 1'
#
loop_
_entity.id
_entity.type
_entity.pdbx_description
1 polymer ?
#
loop_
_entity_poly.entity_id
_entity_poly.type
_entity_poly.pdbx_seq_one_letter_code
_entity_poly.pdbx_strand_id
1 'polypeptide(L)' 'MQLSRRSRLRQGALAWSLLHSMSQPERFVEQITDESWTEHLRRFERVTTADVALRDRKLSFHKGKEPPVVQRYFTDAL' A
#
# COMPACT_ATOMS: atom_id res chain seq x y z
N MET A 1 0.89 -9.63 7.32
CA MET A 1 1.14 -8.27 6.76
C MET A 1 2.15 -7.41 7.54
N GLN A 2 2.74 -7.87 8.65
CA GLN A 2 3.75 -7.08 9.40
C GLN A 2 4.99 -6.70 8.58
N LEU A 3 5.43 -7.57 7.66
CA LEU A 3 6.52 -7.26 6.73
C LEU A 3 6.17 -6.10 5.78
N SER A 4 4.92 -6.04 5.30
CA SER A 4 4.42 -4.95 4.45
C SER A 4 4.47 -3.63 5.20
N ARG A 5 3.96 -3.61 6.43
CA ARG A 5 4.05 -2.44 7.32
C ARG A 5 5.50 -1.96 7.46
N ARG A 6 6.42 -2.86 7.83
CA ARG A 6 7.84 -2.52 8.01
C ARG A 6 8.50 -1.99 6.74
N SER A 7 8.21 -2.62 5.59
CA SER A 7 8.72 -2.16 4.29
C SER A 7 8.22 -0.75 3.96
N ARG A 8 6.93 -0.48 4.11
CA ARG A 8 6.34 0.84 3.82
C ARG A 8 6.90 1.94 4.71
N LEU A 9 7.01 1.70 6.01
CA LEU A 9 7.57 2.69 6.95
C LEU A 9 9.07 2.94 6.66
N ARG A 10 9.84 1.91 6.32
CA ARG A 10 11.25 2.07 5.91
C ARG A 10 11.39 2.88 4.61
N GLN A 11 10.38 2.82 3.74
CA GLN A 11 10.33 3.60 2.50
C GLN A 11 9.88 5.06 2.71
N GLY A 12 9.62 5.49 3.96
CA GLY A 12 9.26 6.88 4.27
C GLY A 12 7.75 7.14 4.33
N ALA A 13 6.91 6.10 4.33
CA ALA A 13 5.49 6.29 4.63
C ALA A 13 5.32 6.74 6.08
N LEU A 14 4.47 7.73 6.32
CA LEU A 14 4.11 8.23 7.65
C LEU A 14 3.23 7.23 8.41
N ALA A 15 2.33 6.55 7.70
CA ALA A 15 1.44 5.57 8.30
C ALA A 15 1.13 4.41 7.33
N TRP A 16 0.75 3.28 7.93
CA TRP A 16 0.30 2.10 7.22
C TRP A 16 -0.78 1.39 8.02
N SER A 17 -1.87 1.02 7.34
CA SER A 17 -2.98 0.25 7.90
C SER A 17 -3.47 -0.79 6.90
N LEU A 18 -3.97 -1.92 7.41
CA LEU A 18 -4.73 -2.89 6.63
C LEU A 18 -6.15 -2.91 7.15
N LEU A 19 -7.10 -2.47 6.34
CA LEU A 19 -8.50 -2.42 6.68
C LEU A 19 -9.18 -3.65 6.12
N HIS A 20 -10.05 -4.25 6.92
CA HIS A 20 -10.92 -5.34 6.52
C HIS A 20 -12.33 -4.79 6.36
N SER A 21 -12.92 -4.94 5.17
CA SER A 21 -14.24 -4.35 4.90
C SER A 21 -15.34 -5.14 5.63
N MET A 22 -16.19 -4.42 6.36
CA MET A 22 -17.38 -5.02 7.00
C MET A 22 -18.50 -5.32 5.99
N SER A 23 -18.61 -4.53 4.92
CA SER A 23 -19.64 -4.71 3.89
C SER A 23 -19.27 -5.76 2.83
N GLN A 24 -17.97 -6.03 2.65
CA GLN A 24 -17.42 -7.04 1.74
C GLN A 24 -16.30 -7.81 2.46
N PRO A 25 -16.62 -8.87 3.25
CA PRO A 25 -15.65 -9.59 4.10
C PRO A 25 -14.47 -10.23 3.35
N GLU A 26 -14.53 -10.38 2.04
CA GLU A 26 -13.43 -10.84 1.19
C GLU A 26 -12.46 -9.73 0.78
N ARG A 27 -12.83 -8.46 1.02
CA ARG A 27 -12.08 -7.28 0.59
C ARG A 27 -11.19 -6.76 1.71
N PHE A 28 -9.91 -6.58 1.35
CA PHE A 28 -8.92 -5.90 2.17
C PHE A 28 -8.43 -4.64 1.47
N VAL A 29 -8.19 -3.57 2.24
CA VAL A 29 -7.64 -2.31 1.73
C VAL A 29 -6.33 -2.02 2.45
N GLU A 30 -5.24 -1.89 1.70
CA GLU A 30 -3.97 -1.39 2.22
C GLU A 30 -3.97 0.14 2.11
N GLN A 31 -3.99 0.84 3.24
CA GLN A 31 -3.92 2.29 3.30
C GLN A 31 -2.50 2.73 3.70
N ILE A 32 -1.96 3.68 2.94
CA ILE A 32 -0.62 4.23 3.12
C ILE A 32 -0.76 5.74 3.13
N THR A 33 -0.20 6.39 4.15
CA THR A 33 -0.06 7.84 4.19
C THR A 33 1.38 8.19 3.89
N ASP A 34 1.60 8.87 2.78
CA ASP A 34 2.90 9.43 2.39
C ASP A 34 2.96 10.91 2.81
N GLU A 35 4.14 11.46 3.09
CA GLU A 35 4.32 12.86 3.51
C GLU A 35 3.87 13.86 2.43
N SER A 36 4.13 13.54 1.18
CA SER A 36 3.72 14.34 0.02
C SER A 36 3.64 13.47 -1.22
N TRP A 37 3.05 14.02 -2.28
CA TRP A 37 3.07 13.37 -3.59
C TRP A 37 4.50 13.17 -4.14
N THR A 38 5.40 14.11 -3.86
CA THR A 38 6.81 14.00 -4.26
C THR A 38 7.50 12.83 -3.55
N GLU A 39 7.28 12.65 -2.25
CA GLU A 39 7.83 11.50 -1.52
C GLU A 39 7.21 10.18 -1.99
N HIS A 40 5.91 10.18 -2.33
CA HIS A 40 5.26 9.04 -2.97
C HIS A 40 5.95 8.63 -4.27
N LEU A 41 6.39 9.58 -5.10
CA LEU A 41 7.11 9.29 -6.35
C LEU A 41 8.54 8.80 -6.09
N ARG A 42 9.28 9.48 -5.20
CA ARG A 42 10.65 9.09 -4.84
C ARG A 42 10.76 7.69 -4.23
N ARG A 43 9.69 7.17 -3.63
CA ARG A 43 9.70 5.80 -3.10
C ARG A 43 9.95 4.76 -4.21
N PHE A 44 9.57 5.03 -5.46
CA PHE A 44 9.75 4.11 -6.57
C PHE A 44 11.22 3.98 -6.98
N GLU A 45 12.03 5.01 -6.74
CA GLU A 45 13.49 4.99 -6.95
C GLU A 45 14.21 4.13 -5.89
N ARG A 46 13.58 3.94 -4.72
CA ARG A 46 14.12 3.19 -3.57
C ARG A 46 13.59 1.75 -3.49
N VAL A 47 12.88 1.27 -4.49
CA VAL A 47 12.30 -0.08 -4.49
C VAL A 47 13.41 -1.13 -4.55
N THR A 48 13.38 -2.06 -3.60
CA THR A 48 14.29 -3.21 -3.57
C THR A 48 13.65 -4.46 -4.16
N THR A 49 14.46 -5.47 -4.52
CA THR A 49 13.96 -6.80 -4.92
C THR A 49 13.09 -7.44 -3.85
N ALA A 50 13.41 -7.22 -2.57
CA ALA A 50 12.60 -7.70 -1.45
C ALA A 50 11.21 -7.03 -1.40
N ASP A 51 11.12 -5.75 -1.75
CA ASP A 51 9.85 -5.04 -1.83
C ASP A 51 9.00 -5.53 -3.00
N VAL A 52 9.62 -5.85 -4.14
CA VAL A 52 8.94 -6.48 -5.29
C VAL A 52 8.41 -7.85 -4.91
N ALA A 53 9.24 -8.73 -4.33
CA ALA A 53 8.81 -10.07 -3.89
C ALA A 53 7.67 -9.99 -2.86
N LEU A 54 7.71 -9.01 -1.96
CA LEU A 54 6.64 -8.78 -0.99
C LEU A 54 5.34 -8.30 -1.66
N ARG A 55 5.43 -7.43 -2.68
CA ARG A 55 4.28 -7.03 -3.50
C ARG A 55 3.67 -8.23 -4.20
N ASP A 56 4.49 -9.05 -4.85
CA ASP A 56 4.00 -10.19 -5.65
C ASP A 56 3.36 -11.25 -4.75
N ARG A 57 3.93 -11.51 -3.57
CA ARG A 57 3.31 -12.35 -2.53
C ARG A 57 1.97 -11.77 -2.04
N LYS A 58 1.80 -10.45 -1.97
CA LYS A 58 0.50 -9.87 -1.63
C LYS A 58 -0.50 -10.08 -2.77
N LEU A 59 -0.07 -9.85 -4.00
CA LEU A 59 -0.92 -10.01 -5.20
C LEU A 59 -1.35 -11.46 -5.40
N SER A 60 -0.56 -12.45 -4.96
CA SER A 60 -0.97 -13.87 -5.04
C SER A 60 -2.19 -14.23 -4.18
N PHE A 61 -2.59 -13.38 -3.22
CA PHE A 61 -3.83 -13.56 -2.47
C PHE A 61 -5.06 -12.99 -3.17
N HIS A 62 -4.87 -12.18 -4.21
CA HIS A 62 -5.97 -11.60 -4.97
C HIS A 62 -6.64 -12.68 -5.82
N LYS A 63 -7.97 -12.74 -5.78
CA LYS A 63 -8.76 -13.75 -6.50
C LYS A 63 -9.57 -13.18 -7.67
N GLY A 64 -9.57 -11.87 -7.86
CA GLY A 64 -10.28 -11.20 -8.96
C GLY A 64 -9.53 -11.32 -10.29
N LYS A 65 -10.26 -11.18 -11.41
CA LYS A 65 -9.66 -11.19 -12.75
C LYS A 65 -8.84 -9.93 -13.03
N GLU A 66 -9.35 -8.79 -12.57
CA GLU A 66 -8.70 -7.48 -12.71
C GLU A 66 -7.73 -7.22 -11.55
N PRO A 67 -6.66 -6.43 -11.73
CA PRO A 67 -5.77 -6.07 -10.64
C PRO A 67 -6.50 -5.32 -9.51
N PRO A 68 -5.98 -5.36 -8.26
CA PRO A 68 -6.53 -4.56 -7.18
C PRO A 68 -6.58 -3.07 -7.54
N VAL A 69 -7.72 -2.44 -7.29
CA VAL A 69 -7.94 -1.01 -7.57
C VAL A 69 -7.02 -0.17 -6.69
N VAL A 70 -6.35 0.83 -7.28
CA VAL A 70 -5.52 1.80 -6.56
C VAL A 70 -6.17 3.18 -6.64
N GLN A 71 -6.52 3.71 -5.48
CA GLN A 71 -7.03 5.08 -5.33
C GLN A 71 -6.02 5.94 -4.58
N ARG A 72 -6.03 7.25 -4.88
CA ARG A 72 -5.11 8.23 -4.31
C ARG A 72 -5.92 9.46 -3.91
N TYR A 73 -5.61 9.99 -2.74
CA TYR A 73 -6.29 11.13 -2.14
C TYR A 73 -5.24 12.10 -1.63
N PHE A 74 -5.60 13.37 -1.58
CA PHE A 74 -4.88 14.38 -0.81
C PHE A 74 -5.85 14.95 0.22
N THR A 75 -5.31 15.38 1.36
CA THR A 75 -6.08 16.09 2.38
C THR A 75 -5.97 17.57 2.13
N ASP A 76 -7.10 18.25 1.97
CA ASP A 76 -7.14 19.72 2.01
C ASP A 76 -7.22 20.19 3.46
N ALA A 77 -6.59 21.33 3.73
CA ALA A 77 -6.83 22.10 4.95
C ALA A 77 -8.08 22.95 4.72
N LEU A 78 -9.25 22.45 5.12
CA LEU A 78 -10.46 23.26 5.26
C LEU A 78 -10.43 24.02 6.59
#